data_AF-A0A958WVU7-F1
#
_entry.id   AF-A0A958WVU7-F1
#
_cell.length_a   1.000
_cell.length_b   1.000
_cell.length_c   1.000
_cell.angle_alpha   90.00
_cell.angle_beta   90.00
_cell.angle_gamma   90.00
#
_symmetry.space_group_name_H-M   'P 1'
#
loop_
_entity.id
_entity.type
_entity.pdbx_description
1 polymer ?
#
loop_
_entity_poly.entity_id
_entity_poly.type
_entity_poly.pdbx_seq_one_letter_code
_entity_poly.pdbx_strand_id
1 'polypeptide(L)'
;MKTQVKCPVCGQHHDYLVHNFHPDMDQPLLESLQEEVPVWRKEMGACTRCLDQAHLELQRCFFKGKGEPGEVNGYKILPTPVRLMANENLSGDSVTICMIDSGFYPHPDLISTNNRILAHLDVPKNFSQLPTSPLTPYPLTSNLWHGTMTTVVAAGNGHLSGGIYRGIANKAKLVLLKVMEEGVGISEANIVKAIDWAIANHKRYNIRIINLSVYDDQDISYQHSKVDKAVERAFEKGITVVAAAGNDPNAPLRPPANSPHAITVGGLNDRNTLEPLTNTLYHSTYGETVDRFQKPDIIAPAIWLAAPILPGSVQQREAAALFDLAKTSNAFLGAKLANLLPQTKLDKRLLSENADTIKEAIADRIADTKFISPHYQHADGTSFAAPIVSSVVAQMLEANPNLDPATIREIILVTAKKLPGENADRQGWGVIQPAHAVQMASGQPLSPLPGLTPVVDYRRMVIDFYVQNLAADSVLLTGDFLQWSSNGLPLSTNGVEGQWKASFPFTRNGVYRYKFLINNREWMSDPRNFFRENDGFGGFNSKLIIG
;
A
#
# COMPACT_ATOMS: atom_id res chain seq x y z
N MET A 1 -9.13 -6.67 -38.41
CA MET A 1 -8.40 -5.39 -38.24
C MET A 1 -9.05 -4.65 -37.09
N LYS A 2 -8.35 -4.41 -35.98
CA LYS A 2 -8.88 -3.52 -34.93
C LYS A 2 -8.86 -2.09 -35.48
N THR A 3 -10.02 -1.45 -35.52
CA THR A 3 -10.15 -0.04 -35.91
C THR A 3 -9.43 0.82 -34.88
N GLN A 4 -8.30 1.42 -35.25
CA GLN A 4 -7.57 2.33 -34.38
C GLN A 4 -8.25 3.70 -34.36
N VAL A 5 -8.34 4.31 -33.18
CA VAL A 5 -8.95 5.62 -32.95
C VAL A 5 -7.85 6.66 -32.75
N LYS A 6 -7.99 7.81 -33.40
CA LYS A 6 -7.03 8.92 -33.26
C LYS A 6 -7.29 9.66 -31.95
N CYS A 7 -6.29 9.77 -31.08
CA CYS A 7 -6.37 10.54 -29.85
C CYS A 7 -6.43 12.04 -30.15
N PRO A 8 -7.41 12.79 -29.63
CA PRO A 8 -7.53 14.23 -29.86
C PRO A 8 -6.46 15.06 -29.12
N VAL A 9 -5.78 14.49 -28.13
CA VAL A 9 -4.71 15.16 -27.37
C VAL A 9 -3.37 15.07 -28.10
N CYS A 10 -2.88 13.87 -28.43
CA CYS A 10 -1.58 13.70 -29.11
C CYS A 10 -1.65 13.49 -30.63
N GLY A 11 -2.85 13.32 -31.21
CA GLY A 11 -3.04 13.08 -32.63
C GLY A 11 -2.60 11.70 -33.13
N GLN A 12 -2.17 10.78 -32.24
CA GLN A 12 -1.71 9.43 -32.60
C GLN A 12 -2.86 8.41 -32.62
N HIS A 13 -2.68 7.30 -33.34
CA HIS A 13 -3.66 6.22 -33.40
C HIS A 13 -3.46 5.21 -32.27
N HIS A 14 -4.53 4.86 -31.57
CA HIS A 14 -4.54 3.95 -30.43
C HIS A 14 -5.69 2.95 -30.53
N ASP A 15 -5.59 1.85 -29.78
CA ASP A 15 -6.62 0.80 -29.76
C ASP A 15 -7.93 1.27 -29.10
N TYR A 16 -7.86 2.17 -28.13
CA TYR A 16 -9.00 2.80 -27.47
C TYR A 16 -8.60 4.13 -26.83
N LEU A 17 -9.60 4.94 -26.48
CA LEU A 17 -9.46 6.15 -25.67
C LEU A 17 -10.23 5.98 -24.36
N VAL A 18 -9.74 6.63 -23.30
CA VAL A 18 -10.41 6.71 -22.01
C VAL A 18 -11.37 7.90 -22.06
N HIS A 19 -12.65 7.64 -21.79
CA HIS A 19 -13.72 8.66 -21.77
C HIS A 19 -14.40 8.78 -20.41
N ASN A 20 -14.15 7.83 -19.50
CA ASN A 20 -14.84 7.77 -18.22
C ASN A 20 -13.97 8.44 -17.17
N PHE A 21 -14.18 9.73 -17.01
CA PHE A 21 -13.48 10.56 -16.03
C PHE A 21 -14.41 10.81 -14.85
N HIS A 22 -13.91 10.59 -13.64
CA HIS A 22 -14.63 10.91 -12.43
C HIS A 22 -14.75 12.43 -12.29
N PRO A 23 -15.97 12.98 -12.14
CA PRO A 23 -16.23 14.41 -12.20
C PRO A 23 -15.46 15.23 -11.16
N ASP A 24 -15.17 14.65 -9.98
CA ASP A 24 -14.39 15.33 -8.94
C ASP A 24 -12.90 14.94 -8.88
N MET A 25 -12.54 13.67 -9.16
CA MET A 25 -11.16 13.18 -8.97
C MET A 25 -10.27 13.50 -10.15
N ASP A 26 -10.84 13.42 -11.35
CA ASP A 26 -10.11 13.76 -12.56
C ASP A 26 -10.19 15.26 -12.84
N GLN A 27 -10.94 16.05 -12.07
CA GLN A 27 -11.11 17.49 -12.35
C GLN A 27 -9.78 18.23 -12.52
N PRO A 28 -8.75 18.05 -11.65
CA PRO A 28 -7.44 18.66 -11.88
C PRO A 28 -6.76 18.14 -13.16
N LEU A 29 -6.93 16.85 -13.48
CA LEU A 29 -6.38 16.22 -14.68
C LEU A 29 -7.07 16.74 -15.95
N LEU A 30 -8.40 16.88 -15.91
CA LEU A 30 -9.24 17.42 -16.96
C LEU A 30 -8.93 18.89 -17.20
N GLU A 31 -8.79 19.68 -16.13
CA GLU A 31 -8.37 21.08 -16.19
C GLU A 31 -6.97 21.19 -16.81
N SER A 32 -6.00 20.38 -16.38
CA SER A 32 -4.66 20.33 -16.96
C SER A 32 -4.69 20.01 -18.45
N LEU A 33 -5.41 18.97 -18.87
CA LEU A 33 -5.54 18.59 -20.29
C LEU A 33 -6.24 19.67 -21.12
N GLN A 34 -7.21 20.37 -20.54
CA GLN A 34 -7.96 21.41 -21.21
C GLN A 34 -7.21 22.75 -21.26
N GLU A 35 -6.30 23.00 -20.31
CA GLU A 35 -5.31 24.07 -20.40
C GLU A 35 -4.29 23.80 -21.53
N GLU A 36 -3.78 22.56 -21.62
CA GLU A 36 -2.82 22.18 -22.66
C GLU A 36 -3.44 22.12 -24.06
N VAL A 37 -4.66 21.58 -24.17
CA VAL A 37 -5.39 21.42 -25.43
C VAL A 37 -6.77 22.07 -25.31
N PRO A 38 -6.90 23.39 -25.55
CA PRO A 38 -8.15 24.14 -25.32
C PRO A 38 -9.38 23.66 -26.11
N VAL A 39 -9.16 22.94 -27.22
CA VAL A 39 -10.20 22.35 -28.05
C VAL A 39 -10.70 21.00 -27.52
N TRP A 40 -9.93 20.37 -26.62
CA TRP A 40 -10.26 19.08 -26.03
C TRP A 40 -11.43 19.21 -25.05
N ARG A 41 -12.26 18.17 -25.00
CA ARG A 41 -13.35 18.02 -24.02
C ARG A 41 -13.38 16.57 -23.54
N LYS A 42 -13.84 16.34 -22.31
CA LYS A 42 -13.87 14.99 -21.70
C LYS A 42 -14.59 13.94 -22.56
N GLU A 43 -15.63 14.35 -23.30
CA GLU A 43 -16.39 13.46 -24.19
C GLU A 43 -15.55 12.95 -25.37
N MET A 44 -14.53 13.70 -25.78
CA MET A 44 -13.61 13.33 -26.87
C MET A 44 -12.63 12.22 -26.46
N GLY A 45 -12.45 12.01 -25.15
CA GLY A 45 -11.53 11.03 -24.57
C GLY A 45 -10.06 11.33 -24.80
N ALA A 46 -9.18 10.63 -24.10
CA ALA A 46 -7.73 10.73 -24.27
C ALA A 46 -7.07 9.36 -24.20
N CYS A 47 -5.92 9.18 -24.87
CA CYS A 47 -5.19 7.93 -24.75
C CYS A 47 -4.49 7.85 -23.39
N THR A 48 -4.22 6.65 -22.90
CA THR A 48 -3.57 6.41 -21.60
C THR A 48 -2.26 7.19 -21.46
N ARG A 49 -1.47 7.30 -22.54
CA ARG A 49 -0.23 8.07 -22.55
C ARG A 49 -0.44 9.57 -22.29
N CYS A 50 -1.47 10.18 -22.89
CA CYS A 50 -1.79 11.58 -22.65
C CYS A 50 -2.32 11.82 -21.25
N LEU A 51 -3.12 10.89 -20.73
CA LEU A 51 -3.59 10.96 -19.35
C LEU A 51 -2.42 10.82 -18.35
N ASP A 52 -1.52 9.87 -18.59
CA ASP A 52 -0.32 9.71 -17.76
C ASP A 52 0.58 10.95 -17.85
N GLN A 53 0.68 11.62 -19.01
CA GLN A 53 1.44 12.87 -19.18
C GLN A 53 0.84 14.05 -18.41
N ALA A 54 -0.47 14.29 -18.51
CA ALA A 54 -1.11 15.35 -17.74
C ALA A 54 -1.07 15.06 -16.23
N HIS A 55 -1.14 13.79 -15.84
CA HIS A 55 -0.95 13.35 -14.46
C HIS A 55 0.49 13.65 -13.96
N LEU A 56 1.50 13.40 -14.79
CA LEU A 56 2.90 13.78 -14.52
C LEU A 56 3.06 15.28 -14.32
N GLU A 57 2.36 16.10 -15.09
CA GLU A 57 2.47 17.57 -15.01
C GLU A 57 1.82 18.13 -13.74
N LEU A 58 0.67 17.59 -13.33
CA LEU A 58 0.09 17.86 -12.03
C LEU A 58 1.06 17.52 -10.89
N GLN A 59 1.73 16.36 -10.99
CA GLN A 59 2.74 15.96 -10.02
C GLN A 59 3.99 16.85 -10.07
N ARG A 60 4.39 17.38 -11.22
CA ARG A 60 5.48 18.36 -11.35
C ARG A 60 5.14 19.72 -10.74
N CYS A 61 3.88 20.13 -10.77
CA CYS A 61 3.43 21.35 -10.08
C CYS A 61 3.62 21.26 -8.55
N PHE A 62 3.58 20.07 -7.94
CA PHE A 62 3.97 19.85 -6.53
C PHE A 62 5.43 20.29 -6.23
N PHE A 63 6.29 20.22 -7.25
CA PHE A 63 7.70 20.59 -7.17
C PHE A 63 7.97 22.06 -7.54
N LYS A 64 6.99 22.82 -8.03
CA LYS A 64 7.14 24.27 -8.25
C LYS A 64 7.42 24.96 -6.92
N GLY A 65 8.69 25.31 -6.69
CA GLY A 65 9.20 25.92 -5.46
C GLY A 65 9.96 24.97 -4.52
N LYS A 66 10.04 23.66 -4.82
CA LYS A 66 10.77 22.65 -4.02
C LYS A 66 11.91 21.93 -4.78
N GLY A 67 12.13 22.24 -6.06
CA GLY A 67 13.14 21.64 -6.95
C GLY A 67 12.58 20.48 -7.77
N GLU A 68 13.08 20.23 -8.99
CA GLU A 68 12.56 19.17 -9.86
C GLU A 68 12.74 17.76 -9.26
N PRO A 69 11.86 16.78 -9.54
CA PRO A 69 12.08 15.38 -9.16
C PRO A 69 13.33 14.85 -9.88
N GLY A 70 14.43 14.79 -9.15
CA GLY A 70 15.79 14.54 -9.66
C GLY A 70 16.82 15.56 -9.14
N GLU A 71 16.36 16.75 -8.74
CA GLU A 71 17.16 17.87 -8.23
C GLU A 71 16.58 18.52 -6.96
N VAL A 72 15.69 17.86 -6.22
CA VAL A 72 15.35 18.33 -4.86
C VAL A 72 16.58 18.15 -3.97
N ASN A 73 17.41 19.19 -3.82
CA ASN A 73 18.46 19.29 -2.81
C ASN A 73 19.44 18.10 -2.70
N GLY A 74 19.73 17.38 -3.79
CA GLY A 74 20.60 16.21 -3.78
C GLY A 74 19.97 14.93 -3.24
N TYR A 75 18.64 14.88 -3.10
CA TYR A 75 17.90 13.68 -2.67
C TYR A 75 17.56 12.77 -3.87
N LYS A 76 18.01 11.51 -3.79
CA LYS A 76 17.91 10.51 -4.88
C LYS A 76 16.58 9.74 -4.93
N ILE A 77 15.73 9.81 -3.90
CA ILE A 77 14.47 9.04 -3.80
C ILE A 77 13.26 9.97 -3.71
N LEU A 78 12.23 9.69 -4.51
CA LEU A 78 10.95 10.37 -4.50
C LEU A 78 10.15 10.02 -3.21
N PRO A 79 9.57 11.01 -2.53
CA PRO A 79 8.71 10.76 -1.37
C PRO A 79 7.48 9.90 -1.69
N THR A 80 7.12 8.98 -0.79
CA THR A 80 5.95 8.09 -0.96
C THR A 80 4.63 8.83 -1.17
N PRO A 81 4.31 9.93 -0.45
CA PRO A 81 3.09 10.70 -0.73
C PRO A 81 3.05 11.26 -2.15
N VAL A 82 4.19 11.61 -2.73
CA VAL A 82 4.29 12.13 -4.10
C VAL A 82 4.12 11.01 -5.12
N ARG A 83 4.85 9.89 -4.93
CA ARG A 83 4.80 8.71 -5.81
C ARG A 83 3.39 8.15 -5.97
N LEU A 84 2.56 8.30 -4.95
CA LEU A 84 1.19 7.78 -4.94
C LEU A 84 0.11 8.86 -5.03
N MET A 85 0.48 10.14 -5.19
CA MET A 85 -0.46 11.27 -5.16
C MET A 85 -1.43 11.18 -3.99
N ALA A 86 -0.87 11.05 -2.79
CA ALA A 86 -1.66 10.95 -1.58
C ALA A 86 -2.44 12.24 -1.32
N ASN A 87 -3.59 12.11 -0.65
CA ASN A 87 -4.36 13.26 -0.20
C ASN A 87 -3.50 14.10 0.76
N GLU A 88 -3.38 15.41 0.52
CA GLU A 88 -2.53 16.30 1.33
C GLU A 88 -3.26 16.93 2.52
N ASN A 89 -4.59 16.92 2.51
CA ASN A 89 -5.43 17.56 3.52
C ASN A 89 -5.66 16.66 4.73
N LEU A 90 -5.51 15.35 4.55
CA LEU A 90 -5.68 14.34 5.58
C LEU A 90 -4.33 13.74 5.95
N SER A 91 -4.15 13.37 7.21
CA SER A 91 -2.86 12.95 7.76
C SER A 91 -2.95 11.72 8.67
N GLY A 92 -4.11 11.05 8.65
CA GLY A 92 -4.48 9.99 9.59
C GLY A 92 -4.68 10.52 11.01
N ASP A 93 -4.98 11.82 11.19
CA ASP A 93 -5.16 12.38 12.52
C ASP A 93 -6.34 11.70 13.23
N SER A 94 -6.26 11.59 14.55
CA SER A 94 -7.22 10.89 15.40
C SER A 94 -7.35 9.37 15.20
N VAL A 95 -6.70 8.77 14.20
CA VAL A 95 -6.66 7.31 13.98
C VAL A 95 -5.41 6.69 14.60
N THR A 96 -5.57 5.52 15.24
CA THR A 96 -4.44 4.77 15.79
C THR A 96 -4.15 3.52 14.96
N ILE A 97 -2.88 3.39 14.54
CA ILE A 97 -2.33 2.20 13.88
C ILE A 97 -1.56 1.37 14.92
N CYS A 98 -1.95 0.10 15.07
CA CYS A 98 -1.21 -0.88 15.86
C CYS A 98 -0.21 -1.60 14.97
N MET A 99 1.08 -1.37 15.22
CA MET A 99 2.19 -2.00 14.51
C MET A 99 2.63 -3.25 15.28
N ILE A 100 2.57 -4.41 14.64
CA ILE A 100 3.02 -5.69 15.21
C ILE A 100 4.23 -6.15 14.40
N ASP A 101 5.40 -6.15 15.02
CA ASP A 101 6.68 -6.39 14.34
C ASP A 101 7.76 -6.94 15.30
N SER A 102 8.93 -7.23 14.74
CA SER A 102 10.13 -7.73 15.42
C SER A 102 10.67 -6.83 16.53
N GLY A 103 10.47 -5.52 16.44
CA GLY A 103 10.95 -4.57 17.44
C GLY A 103 10.86 -3.13 16.94
N PHE A 104 10.93 -2.18 17.86
CA PHE A 104 10.76 -0.76 17.55
C PHE A 104 11.71 0.10 18.36
N TYR A 105 12.09 1.20 17.76
CA TYR A 105 12.81 2.29 18.39
C TYR A 105 11.92 3.54 18.36
N PRO A 106 11.83 4.33 19.44
CA PRO A 106 11.11 5.60 19.48
C PRO A 106 11.85 6.65 18.64
N HIS A 107 11.79 6.50 17.31
CA HIS A 107 12.55 7.27 16.34
C HIS A 107 12.06 8.72 16.28
N PRO A 108 12.94 9.73 16.09
CA PRO A 108 12.55 11.14 16.01
C PRO A 108 11.38 11.44 15.06
N ASP A 109 11.30 10.74 13.93
CA ASP A 109 10.16 10.89 12.99
C ASP A 109 8.79 10.47 13.58
N LEU A 110 8.78 9.73 14.69
CA LEU A 110 7.58 9.27 15.39
C LEU A 110 7.25 10.15 16.61
N ILE A 111 8.27 10.74 17.24
CA ILE A 111 8.16 11.38 18.55
C ILE A 111 8.47 12.88 18.60
N SER A 112 9.18 13.42 17.61
CA SER A 112 9.50 14.84 17.53
C SER A 112 8.29 15.64 17.11
N THR A 113 8.21 16.90 17.53
CA THR A 113 7.02 17.79 17.43
C THR A 113 5.91 17.41 18.42
N ASN A 114 5.55 16.13 18.48
CA ASN A 114 4.68 15.54 19.49
C ASN A 114 4.91 14.02 19.57
N ASN A 115 4.84 13.45 20.78
CA ASN A 115 4.92 12.00 20.93
C ASN A 115 3.60 11.35 20.54
N ARG A 116 3.61 10.55 19.47
CA ARG A 116 2.42 9.86 18.94
C ARG A 116 2.33 8.38 19.36
N ILE A 117 3.32 7.87 20.10
CA ILE A 117 3.34 6.50 20.58
C ILE A 117 2.52 6.41 21.88
N LEU A 118 1.34 5.82 21.79
CA LEU A 118 0.39 5.64 22.90
C LEU A 118 0.76 4.46 23.80
N ALA A 119 1.33 3.40 23.21
CA ALA A 119 1.82 2.22 23.92
C ALA A 119 2.99 1.60 23.13
N HIS A 120 3.99 1.09 23.85
CA HIS A 120 5.12 0.37 23.30
C HIS A 120 5.44 -0.79 24.22
N LEU A 121 5.18 -2.02 23.78
CA LEU A 121 5.13 -3.19 24.66
C LEU A 121 5.93 -4.37 24.08
N ASP A 122 6.60 -5.11 24.97
CA ASP A 122 7.27 -6.38 24.67
C ASP A 122 6.33 -7.55 24.98
N VAL A 123 5.76 -8.16 23.94
CA VAL A 123 4.77 -9.23 24.05
C VAL A 123 5.38 -10.52 24.65
N PRO A 124 6.56 -11.02 24.21
CA PRO A 124 7.24 -12.13 24.87
C PRO A 124 7.42 -11.94 26.39
N LYS A 125 7.72 -10.72 26.82
CA LYS A 125 7.88 -10.37 28.25
C LYS A 125 6.57 -9.96 28.93
N ASN A 126 5.48 -10.64 28.59
CA ASN A 126 4.15 -10.42 29.16
C ASN A 126 3.70 -8.94 29.11
N PHE A 127 3.85 -8.32 27.94
CA PHE A 127 3.52 -6.91 27.68
C PHE A 127 4.28 -5.92 28.58
N SER A 128 5.54 -6.21 28.90
CA SER A 128 6.37 -5.26 29.65
C SER A 128 6.51 -3.95 28.88
N GLN A 129 6.43 -2.82 29.58
CA GLN A 129 6.51 -1.49 28.98
C GLN A 129 7.92 -1.23 28.44
N LEU A 130 7.99 -0.86 27.16
CA LEU A 130 9.21 -0.39 26.51
C LEU A 130 9.23 1.15 26.47
N PRO A 131 10.42 1.76 26.36
CA PRO A 131 10.53 3.21 26.30
C PRO A 131 9.80 3.83 25.12
N THR A 132 9.07 4.91 25.39
CA THR A 132 8.40 5.76 24.39
C THR A 132 9.06 7.14 24.26
N SER A 133 10.13 7.39 25.01
CA SER A 133 10.80 8.69 25.13
C SER A 133 12.26 8.59 24.69
N PRO A 134 12.79 9.60 23.99
CA PRO A 134 14.20 9.63 23.58
C PRO A 134 15.16 9.84 24.75
N LEU A 135 14.64 10.25 25.92
CA LEU A 135 15.43 10.51 27.12
C LEU A 135 15.77 9.22 27.90
N THR A 136 15.15 8.10 27.52
CA THR A 136 15.42 6.81 28.15
C THR A 136 16.44 6.04 27.32
N PRO A 137 17.57 5.60 27.91
CA PRO A 137 18.54 4.77 27.20
C PRO A 137 17.87 3.53 26.61
N TYR A 138 18.06 3.30 25.32
CA TYR A 138 17.50 2.17 24.59
C TYR A 138 18.66 1.35 23.98
N PRO A 139 18.83 0.07 24.35
CA PRO A 139 19.89 -0.75 23.80
C PRO A 139 19.63 -0.99 22.30
N LEU A 140 20.54 -0.55 21.44
CA LEU A 140 20.42 -0.74 20.00
C LEU A 140 20.72 -2.19 19.63
N THR A 141 19.69 -2.92 19.23
CA THR A 141 19.79 -4.27 18.67
C THR A 141 19.33 -4.27 17.21
N SER A 142 19.83 -5.21 16.41
CA SER A 142 19.56 -5.25 14.95
C SER A 142 18.08 -5.47 14.63
N ASN A 143 17.33 -6.14 15.51
CA ASN A 143 15.91 -6.44 15.33
C ASN A 143 14.95 -5.26 15.56
N LEU A 144 15.45 -4.10 16.01
CA LEU A 144 14.61 -2.91 16.16
C LEU A 144 14.31 -2.23 14.83
N TRP A 145 15.20 -2.40 13.85
CA TRP A 145 15.17 -1.59 12.63
C TRP A 145 13.95 -1.87 11.78
N HIS A 146 13.57 -3.15 11.61
CA HIS A 146 12.46 -3.53 10.73
C HIS A 146 11.14 -2.90 11.17
N GLY A 147 10.71 -3.11 12.42
CA GLY A 147 9.47 -2.50 12.93
C GLY A 147 9.53 -0.98 13.03
N THR A 148 10.69 -0.40 13.33
CA THR A 148 10.87 1.06 13.28
C THR A 148 10.64 1.61 11.87
N MET A 149 11.24 0.97 10.88
CA MET A 149 11.11 1.38 9.49
C MET A 149 9.66 1.24 9.01
N THR A 150 9.01 0.10 9.23
CA THR A 150 7.61 -0.09 8.80
C THR A 150 6.70 0.96 9.43
N THR A 151 6.95 1.31 10.70
CA THR A 151 6.22 2.38 11.40
C THR A 151 6.48 3.77 10.83
N VAL A 152 7.73 4.09 10.47
CA VAL A 152 8.08 5.39 9.86
C VAL A 152 7.52 5.50 8.44
N VAL A 153 7.50 4.42 7.66
CA VAL A 153 6.86 4.39 6.34
C VAL A 153 5.35 4.63 6.45
N ALA A 154 4.68 4.03 7.43
CA ALA A 154 3.26 4.26 7.66
C ALA A 154 2.96 5.70 8.12
N ALA A 155 3.65 6.13 9.18
CA ALA A 155 3.22 7.28 9.97
C ALA A 155 4.34 8.24 10.36
N GLY A 156 5.55 8.11 9.84
CA GLY A 156 6.65 9.04 10.13
C GLY A 156 6.32 10.46 9.70
N ASN A 157 6.64 11.46 10.53
CA ASN A 157 6.46 12.87 10.19
C ASN A 157 7.61 13.44 9.33
N GLY A 158 8.66 12.64 9.09
CA GLY A 158 9.83 13.06 8.32
C GLY A 158 10.66 14.14 9.00
N HIS A 159 10.61 14.27 10.33
CA HIS A 159 11.33 15.31 11.08
C HIS A 159 12.80 15.43 10.69
N LEU A 160 13.51 14.31 10.54
CA LEU A 160 14.93 14.29 10.16
C LEU A 160 15.20 14.61 8.67
N SER A 161 14.16 14.75 7.86
CA SER A 161 14.22 15.18 6.45
C SER A 161 13.46 16.48 6.19
N GLY A 162 13.08 17.24 7.23
CA GLY A 162 12.27 18.44 7.06
C GLY A 162 10.87 18.18 6.50
N GLY A 163 10.33 16.98 6.71
CA GLY A 163 9.01 16.54 6.24
C GLY A 163 8.99 15.94 4.83
N ILE A 164 10.15 15.79 4.18
CA ILE A 164 10.27 15.20 2.84
C ILE A 164 9.89 13.72 2.86
N TYR A 165 10.51 12.91 3.72
CA TYR A 165 10.26 11.46 3.83
C TYR A 165 9.22 11.12 4.89
N ARG A 166 8.10 11.85 4.87
CA ARG A 166 6.95 11.54 5.72
C ARG A 166 6.13 10.37 5.14
N GLY A 167 5.53 9.58 6.02
CA GLY A 167 4.47 8.65 5.65
C GLY A 167 3.19 9.39 5.23
N ILE A 168 2.24 8.68 4.61
CA ILE A 168 0.95 9.29 4.20
C ILE A 168 0.13 9.67 5.45
N ALA A 169 0.15 8.84 6.49
CA ALA A 169 -0.57 9.07 7.75
C ALA A 169 0.36 9.70 8.81
N ASN A 170 1.02 10.80 8.46
CA ASN A 170 2.10 11.38 9.26
C ASN A 170 1.68 11.97 10.63
N LYS A 171 0.38 12.05 10.93
CA LYS A 171 -0.15 12.43 12.25
C LYS A 171 -0.87 11.30 12.98
N ALA A 172 -0.98 10.11 12.39
CA ALA A 172 -1.59 8.97 13.07
C ALA A 172 -0.89 8.65 14.39
N LYS A 173 -1.70 8.19 15.35
CA LYS A 173 -1.24 7.68 16.64
C LYS A 173 -0.77 6.24 16.49
N LEU A 174 0.10 5.80 17.38
CA LEU A 174 0.80 4.52 17.25
C LEU A 174 0.70 3.68 18.50
N VAL A 175 0.45 2.39 18.31
CA VAL A 175 0.65 1.34 19.32
C VAL A 175 1.68 0.38 18.75
N LEU A 176 2.75 0.11 19.49
CA LEU A 176 3.89 -0.69 19.02
C LEU A 176 4.00 -1.97 19.85
N LEU A 177 3.80 -3.13 19.24
CA LEU A 177 3.83 -4.43 19.91
C LEU A 177 4.97 -5.28 19.35
N LYS A 178 6.05 -5.40 20.11
CA LYS A 178 7.22 -6.22 19.78
C LYS A 178 6.86 -7.70 20.00
N VAL A 179 6.95 -8.51 18.94
CA VAL A 179 6.61 -9.96 19.00
C VAL A 179 7.80 -10.90 18.88
N MET A 180 8.98 -10.41 18.46
CA MET A 180 10.19 -11.23 18.42
C MET A 180 10.74 -11.44 19.82
N GLU A 181 11.09 -12.68 20.14
CA GLU A 181 11.85 -13.05 21.32
C GLU A 181 13.34 -13.18 20.95
N GLU A 182 14.22 -12.58 21.76
CA GLU A 182 15.66 -12.56 21.50
C GLU A 182 16.22 -13.99 21.46
N GLY A 183 16.96 -14.34 20.40
CA GLY A 183 17.55 -15.66 20.24
C GLY A 183 16.57 -16.78 19.85
N VAL A 184 15.25 -16.53 19.83
CA VAL A 184 14.22 -17.51 19.47
C VAL A 184 13.55 -17.15 18.15
N GLY A 185 13.25 -15.87 17.91
CA GLY A 185 12.52 -15.41 16.73
C GLY A 185 11.06 -15.03 17.04
N ILE A 186 10.23 -14.99 16.00
CA ILE A 186 8.81 -14.65 16.11
C ILE A 186 8.01 -15.95 16.14
N SER A 187 7.11 -16.11 17.11
CA SER A 187 6.27 -17.31 17.25
C SER A 187 4.80 -17.01 16.94
N GLU A 188 4.07 -18.03 16.44
CA GLU A 188 2.60 -18.00 16.26
C GLU A 188 1.91 -17.46 17.52
N ALA A 189 2.31 -17.97 18.69
CA ALA A 189 1.73 -17.59 19.98
C ALA A 189 1.91 -16.09 20.30
N ASN A 190 3.06 -15.50 19.96
CA ASN A 190 3.30 -14.08 20.20
C ASN A 190 2.52 -13.19 19.23
N ILE A 191 2.37 -13.61 17.97
CA ILE A 191 1.51 -12.90 17.00
C ILE A 191 0.06 -12.89 17.48
N VAL A 192 -0.48 -14.04 17.88
CA VAL A 192 -1.86 -14.16 18.40
C VAL A 192 -2.05 -13.30 19.65
N LYS A 193 -1.13 -13.38 20.62
CA LYS A 193 -1.17 -12.55 21.84
C LYS A 193 -1.19 -11.06 21.51
N ALA A 194 -0.40 -10.61 20.54
CA ALA A 194 -0.35 -9.21 20.14
C ALA A 194 -1.68 -8.74 19.52
N ILE A 195 -2.26 -9.54 18.61
CA ILE A 195 -3.55 -9.25 17.98
C ILE A 195 -4.67 -9.22 19.05
N ASP A 196 -4.72 -10.21 19.94
CA ASP A 196 -5.73 -10.26 21.00
C ASP A 196 -5.60 -9.08 21.98
N TRP A 197 -4.37 -8.65 22.28
CA TRP A 197 -4.16 -7.44 23.07
C TRP A 197 -4.65 -6.18 22.36
N ALA A 198 -4.37 -6.05 21.06
CA ALA A 198 -4.84 -4.93 20.24
C ALA A 198 -6.38 -4.89 20.20
N ILE A 199 -7.03 -6.05 20.05
CA ILE A 199 -8.49 -6.19 20.14
C ILE A 199 -8.98 -5.77 21.52
N ALA A 200 -8.41 -6.30 22.61
CA ALA A 200 -8.87 -6.00 23.97
C ALA A 200 -8.74 -4.50 24.32
N ASN A 201 -7.76 -3.81 23.74
CA ASN A 201 -7.48 -2.40 24.04
C ASN A 201 -7.93 -1.44 22.93
N HIS A 202 -8.64 -1.92 21.91
CA HIS A 202 -8.95 -1.12 20.72
C HIS A 202 -9.75 0.15 21.05
N LYS A 203 -10.72 0.06 21.96
CA LYS A 203 -11.50 1.22 22.42
C LYS A 203 -10.66 2.21 23.22
N ARG A 204 -9.74 1.72 24.07
CA ARG A 204 -8.89 2.54 24.93
C ARG A 204 -7.94 3.42 24.10
N TYR A 205 -7.34 2.85 23.07
CA TYR A 205 -6.34 3.54 22.25
C TYR A 205 -6.89 4.00 20.90
N ASN A 206 -8.19 3.84 20.63
CA ASN A 206 -8.81 4.04 19.31
C ASN A 206 -8.08 3.29 18.18
N ILE A 207 -7.65 2.04 18.44
CA ILE A 207 -7.00 1.21 17.42
C ILE A 207 -8.05 0.84 16.39
N ARG A 208 -7.82 1.29 15.16
CA ARG A 208 -8.69 0.99 14.01
C ARG A 208 -7.98 0.15 12.95
N ILE A 209 -6.65 0.07 13.02
CA ILE A 209 -5.81 -0.60 12.04
C ILE A 209 -4.78 -1.45 12.77
N ILE A 210 -4.58 -2.69 12.32
CA ILE A 210 -3.44 -3.54 12.69
C ILE A 210 -2.60 -3.78 11.43
N ASN A 211 -1.32 -3.41 11.48
CA ASN A 211 -0.35 -3.72 10.44
C ASN A 211 0.50 -4.92 10.85
N LEU A 212 0.54 -5.95 10.02
CA LEU A 212 1.34 -7.16 10.20
C LEU A 212 2.37 -7.28 9.07
N SER A 213 3.62 -6.96 9.39
CA SER A 213 4.79 -7.23 8.53
C SER A 213 5.58 -8.44 9.05
N VAL A 214 4.86 -9.44 9.56
CA VAL A 214 5.35 -10.69 10.16
C VAL A 214 4.44 -11.84 9.72
N TYR A 215 4.93 -13.07 9.73
CA TYR A 215 4.17 -14.24 9.30
C TYR A 215 4.38 -15.44 10.24
N ASP A 216 3.42 -16.36 10.22
CA ASP A 216 3.57 -17.74 10.68
C ASP A 216 4.14 -18.59 9.54
N ASP A 217 4.97 -19.58 9.85
CA ASP A 217 5.68 -20.38 8.85
C ASP A 217 4.80 -21.50 8.24
N GLN A 218 3.60 -21.71 8.78
CA GLN A 218 2.69 -22.77 8.35
C GLN A 218 1.93 -22.40 7.06
N ASP A 219 1.99 -23.28 6.06
CA ASP A 219 1.08 -23.26 4.91
C ASP A 219 -0.19 -24.04 5.28
N ILE A 220 -1.20 -23.34 5.78
CA ILE A 220 -2.39 -23.94 6.39
C ILE A 220 -3.65 -23.15 6.03
N SER A 221 -4.80 -23.83 6.08
CA SER A 221 -6.10 -23.19 5.94
C SER A 221 -6.33 -22.11 7.01
N TYR A 222 -6.94 -20.99 6.60
CA TYR A 222 -7.31 -19.91 7.53
C TYR A 222 -8.26 -20.38 8.65
N GLN A 223 -9.01 -21.46 8.40
CA GLN A 223 -9.94 -22.06 9.37
C GLN A 223 -9.23 -22.82 10.50
N HIS A 224 -7.94 -23.12 10.34
CA HIS A 224 -7.14 -23.86 11.31
C HIS A 224 -6.01 -23.01 11.91
N SER A 225 -5.50 -22.03 11.17
CA SER A 225 -4.52 -21.05 11.64
C SER A 225 -5.03 -20.26 12.86
N LYS A 226 -4.25 -20.22 13.95
CA LYS A 226 -4.63 -19.39 15.11
C LYS A 226 -4.44 -17.91 14.83
N VAL A 227 -3.43 -17.57 14.01
CA VAL A 227 -3.19 -16.19 13.55
C VAL A 227 -4.38 -15.70 12.74
N ASP A 228 -4.86 -16.47 11.77
CA ASP A 228 -5.98 -16.04 10.91
C ASP A 228 -7.29 -15.95 11.68
N LYS A 229 -7.51 -16.84 12.66
CA LYS A 229 -8.64 -16.70 13.60
C LYS A 229 -8.54 -15.42 14.43
N ALA A 230 -7.34 -14.98 14.79
CA ALA A 230 -7.14 -13.70 15.49
C ALA A 230 -7.41 -12.52 14.56
N VAL A 231 -7.00 -12.61 13.30
CA VAL A 231 -7.32 -11.62 12.25
C VAL A 231 -8.83 -11.53 12.03
N GLU A 232 -9.54 -12.66 11.95
CA GLU A 232 -11.01 -12.71 11.84
C GLU A 232 -11.67 -12.01 13.04
N ARG A 233 -11.24 -12.31 14.28
CA ARG A 233 -11.74 -11.60 15.47
C ARG A 233 -11.49 -10.10 15.41
N ALA A 234 -10.35 -9.65 14.87
CA ALA A 234 -10.07 -8.22 14.72
C ALA A 234 -11.02 -7.58 13.71
N PHE A 235 -11.25 -8.25 12.57
CA PHE A 235 -12.19 -7.83 11.54
C PHE A 235 -13.62 -7.68 12.10
N GLU A 236 -14.11 -8.67 12.85
CA GLU A 236 -15.42 -8.63 13.52
C GLU A 236 -15.57 -7.48 14.54
N LYS A 237 -14.45 -6.98 15.07
CA LYS A 237 -14.42 -5.83 15.99
C LYS A 237 -14.29 -4.48 15.28
N GLY A 238 -14.37 -4.47 13.95
CA GLY A 238 -14.25 -3.26 13.13
C GLY A 238 -12.81 -2.72 13.03
N ILE A 239 -11.82 -3.59 13.20
CA ILE A 239 -10.40 -3.28 13.08
C ILE A 239 -9.89 -3.81 11.75
N THR A 240 -9.38 -2.93 10.89
CA THR A 240 -8.82 -3.33 9.60
C THR A 240 -7.45 -3.94 9.79
N VAL A 241 -7.24 -5.15 9.27
CA VAL A 241 -5.93 -5.82 9.29
C VAL A 241 -5.29 -5.71 7.91
N VAL A 242 -4.04 -5.25 7.87
CA VAL A 242 -3.24 -5.14 6.65
C VAL A 242 -1.98 -6.00 6.81
N ALA A 243 -1.72 -6.89 5.84
CA ALA A 243 -0.65 -7.87 5.90
C ALA A 243 0.25 -7.79 4.65
N ALA A 244 1.56 -7.93 4.83
CA ALA A 244 2.49 -8.06 3.71
C ALA A 244 2.37 -9.45 3.05
N ALA A 245 2.39 -9.51 1.72
CA ALA A 245 2.25 -10.78 1.00
C ALA A 245 3.45 -11.72 1.17
N GLY A 246 4.66 -11.17 1.24
CA GLY A 246 5.93 -11.91 1.23
C GLY A 246 6.81 -11.53 0.04
N ASN A 247 8.08 -11.92 0.08
CA ASN A 247 9.11 -11.54 -0.90
C ASN A 247 9.67 -12.73 -1.70
N ASP A 248 8.91 -13.81 -1.85
CA ASP A 248 9.31 -14.96 -2.65
C ASP A 248 8.15 -15.40 -3.55
N PRO A 249 8.24 -15.22 -4.88
CA PRO A 249 7.18 -15.60 -5.81
C PRO A 249 6.93 -17.11 -5.87
N ASN A 250 7.81 -17.94 -5.30
CA ASN A 250 7.67 -19.40 -5.24
C ASN A 250 7.19 -19.89 -3.86
N ALA A 251 7.10 -19.01 -2.86
CA ALA A 251 6.61 -19.37 -1.54
C ALA A 251 5.06 -19.42 -1.53
N PRO A 252 4.46 -20.26 -0.66
CA PRO A 252 3.03 -20.18 -0.42
C PRO A 252 2.68 -18.91 0.36
N LEU A 253 1.44 -18.45 0.21
CA LEU A 253 0.88 -17.40 1.06
C LEU A 253 0.56 -18.01 2.43
N ARG A 254 1.16 -17.44 3.48
CA ARG A 254 1.04 -17.93 4.86
C ARG A 254 0.28 -16.95 5.76
N PRO A 255 -0.22 -17.38 6.93
CA PRO A 255 -0.84 -16.46 7.89
C PRO A 255 0.08 -15.31 8.27
N PRO A 256 -0.41 -14.05 8.30
CA PRO A 256 -1.79 -13.59 8.06
C PRO A 256 -2.13 -13.26 6.60
N ALA A 257 -1.20 -13.42 5.66
CA ALA A 257 -1.36 -13.02 4.26
C ALA A 257 -2.36 -13.89 3.48
N ASN A 258 -2.57 -15.15 3.87
CA ASN A 258 -3.59 -16.04 3.30
C ASN A 258 -5.01 -15.72 3.80
N SER A 259 -5.17 -14.92 4.87
CA SER A 259 -6.48 -14.67 5.48
C SER A 259 -7.43 -13.90 4.54
N PRO A 260 -8.69 -14.34 4.40
CA PRO A 260 -9.71 -13.53 3.71
C PRO A 260 -10.02 -12.23 4.46
N HIS A 261 -9.80 -12.19 5.78
CA HIS A 261 -10.12 -11.04 6.63
C HIS A 261 -9.01 -9.98 6.69
N ALA A 262 -7.85 -10.24 6.08
CA ALA A 262 -6.78 -9.27 5.93
C ALA A 262 -6.74 -8.69 4.50
N ILE A 263 -6.33 -7.42 4.40
CA ILE A 263 -5.90 -6.81 3.14
C ILE A 263 -4.45 -7.21 2.92
N THR A 264 -4.21 -8.10 1.96
CA THR A 264 -2.88 -8.63 1.66
C THR A 264 -2.22 -7.81 0.56
N VAL A 265 -1.03 -7.28 0.84
CA VAL A 265 -0.37 -6.27 0.01
C VAL A 265 0.91 -6.82 -0.61
N GLY A 266 0.93 -6.90 -1.95
CA GLY A 266 2.12 -7.17 -2.73
C GLY A 266 2.89 -5.90 -3.09
N GLY A 267 3.96 -6.06 -3.85
CA GLY A 267 4.93 -5.02 -4.13
C GLY A 267 4.93 -4.48 -5.57
N LEU A 268 5.09 -3.17 -5.67
CA LEU A 268 5.29 -2.41 -6.89
C LEU A 268 6.74 -1.91 -6.99
N ASN A 269 7.30 -1.97 -8.19
CA ASN A 269 8.52 -1.27 -8.58
C ASN A 269 8.21 -0.20 -9.62
N ASP A 270 8.08 1.05 -9.16
CA ASP A 270 7.88 2.25 -9.99
C ASP A 270 9.19 2.89 -10.48
N ARG A 271 10.32 2.21 -10.26
CA ARG A 271 11.66 2.63 -10.67
C ARG A 271 12.08 3.99 -10.10
N ASN A 272 11.47 4.41 -9.00
CA ASN A 272 11.66 5.75 -8.43
C ASN A 272 11.38 6.86 -9.46
N THR A 273 10.41 6.62 -10.34
CA THR A 273 9.93 7.61 -11.31
C THR A 273 8.46 7.89 -11.05
N LEU A 274 7.99 8.99 -11.62
CA LEU A 274 6.57 9.30 -11.63
C LEU A 274 5.83 8.73 -12.84
N GLU A 275 6.55 8.06 -13.75
CA GLU A 275 6.04 7.59 -15.05
C GLU A 275 5.33 6.23 -14.91
N PRO A 276 3.98 6.18 -14.90
CA PRO A 276 3.25 4.96 -14.53
C PRO A 276 3.47 3.81 -15.52
N LEU A 277 3.82 4.12 -16.78
CA LEU A 277 4.11 3.13 -17.82
C LEU A 277 5.42 2.38 -17.61
N THR A 278 6.30 2.86 -16.74
CA THR A 278 7.58 2.19 -16.41
C THR A 278 7.45 1.24 -15.23
N ASN A 279 6.29 1.24 -14.58
CA ASN A 279 5.99 0.41 -13.42
C ASN A 279 6.09 -1.08 -13.78
N THR A 280 6.66 -1.83 -12.85
CA THR A 280 6.81 -3.29 -12.95
C THR A 280 6.48 -3.93 -11.61
N LEU A 281 6.18 -5.23 -11.62
CA LEU A 281 5.92 -5.99 -10.41
C LEU A 281 7.20 -6.25 -9.62
N TYR A 282 7.14 -6.07 -8.31
CA TYR A 282 8.16 -6.59 -7.39
C TYR A 282 8.08 -8.13 -7.32
N HIS A 283 9.13 -8.79 -6.84
CA HIS A 283 9.20 -10.24 -6.66
C HIS A 283 8.44 -10.69 -5.40
N SER A 284 7.19 -10.25 -5.28
CA SER A 284 6.31 -10.56 -4.16
C SER A 284 5.84 -12.01 -4.22
N THR A 285 5.51 -12.58 -3.08
CA THR A 285 4.70 -13.80 -2.97
C THR A 285 3.29 -13.53 -3.48
N TYR A 286 2.72 -14.49 -4.23
CA TYR A 286 1.38 -14.38 -4.83
C TYR A 286 0.82 -15.78 -5.16
N GLY A 287 -0.47 -15.85 -5.49
CA GLY A 287 -1.11 -17.06 -5.96
C GLY A 287 -2.39 -17.43 -5.20
N GLU A 288 -2.80 -18.68 -5.36
CA GLU A 288 -3.89 -19.27 -4.59
C GLU A 288 -3.41 -19.73 -3.21
N THR A 289 -4.19 -19.45 -2.17
CA THR A 289 -4.00 -20.04 -0.84
C THR A 289 -4.43 -21.51 -0.80
N VAL A 290 -4.17 -22.21 0.31
CA VAL A 290 -4.72 -23.57 0.59
C VAL A 290 -6.24 -23.62 0.38
N ASP A 291 -6.94 -22.55 0.74
CA ASP A 291 -8.39 -22.41 0.62
C ASP A 291 -8.85 -21.87 -0.75
N ARG A 292 -7.95 -21.77 -1.74
CA ARG A 292 -8.24 -21.30 -3.11
C ARG A 292 -8.63 -19.83 -3.21
N PHE A 293 -8.24 -19.01 -2.24
CA PHE A 293 -8.35 -17.56 -2.34
C PHE A 293 -7.19 -17.00 -3.14
N GLN A 294 -7.45 -16.06 -4.03
CA GLN A 294 -6.40 -15.38 -4.77
C GLN A 294 -5.83 -14.21 -3.96
N LYS A 295 -4.50 -14.15 -3.82
CA LYS A 295 -3.77 -13.04 -3.18
C LYS A 295 -2.48 -12.71 -3.97
N PRO A 296 -1.90 -11.50 -3.84
CA PRO A 296 -2.32 -10.39 -2.99
C PRO A 296 -3.65 -9.76 -3.44
N ASP A 297 -4.27 -8.99 -2.55
CA ASP A 297 -5.47 -8.23 -2.91
C ASP A 297 -5.11 -7.02 -3.77
N ILE A 298 -4.02 -6.35 -3.44
CA ILE A 298 -3.55 -5.10 -4.07
C ILE A 298 -2.03 -5.01 -4.01
N ILE A 299 -1.42 -4.12 -4.79
CA ILE A 299 0.01 -3.79 -4.70
C ILE A 299 0.25 -2.32 -4.33
N ALA A 300 1.35 -2.09 -3.62
CA ALA A 300 1.84 -0.76 -3.27
C ALA A 300 3.38 -0.72 -3.39
N PRO A 301 4.02 0.47 -3.44
CA PRO A 301 5.48 0.59 -3.54
C PRO A 301 6.22 -0.28 -2.53
N ALA A 302 7.09 -1.16 -3.02
CA ALA A 302 7.87 -2.08 -2.21
C ALA A 302 9.39 -1.93 -2.42
N ILE A 303 9.83 -0.98 -3.25
CA ILE A 303 11.24 -0.71 -3.54
C ILE A 303 11.40 0.78 -3.73
N TRP A 304 12.62 1.29 -3.59
CA TRP A 304 12.92 2.73 -3.61
C TRP A 304 12.34 3.49 -2.42
N LEU A 305 12.31 2.90 -1.23
CA LEU A 305 11.75 3.58 -0.04
C LEU A 305 12.86 4.20 0.81
N ALA A 306 12.59 5.41 1.30
CA ALA A 306 13.44 6.07 2.27
C ALA A 306 13.17 5.52 3.67
N ALA A 307 14.04 4.65 4.14
CA ALA A 307 14.01 4.04 5.46
C ALA A 307 14.79 4.87 6.49
N PRO A 308 14.33 5.02 7.74
CA PRO A 308 15.12 5.64 8.79
C PRO A 308 16.34 4.78 9.12
N ILE A 309 17.48 5.43 9.39
CA ILE A 309 18.64 4.80 10.02
C ILE A 309 18.52 5.02 11.53
N LEU A 310 18.69 3.97 12.34
CA LEU A 310 18.58 4.09 13.80
C LEU A 310 19.61 5.10 14.34
N PRO A 311 19.20 6.13 15.09
CA PRO A 311 20.11 7.06 15.75
C PRO A 311 21.10 6.34 16.65
N GLY A 312 22.37 6.73 16.62
CA GLY A 312 23.44 6.13 17.42
C GLY A 312 23.95 4.78 16.90
N SER A 313 23.40 4.25 15.80
CA SER A 313 23.91 3.03 15.18
C SER A 313 25.27 3.23 14.50
N VAL A 314 25.98 2.13 14.23
CA VAL A 314 27.23 2.15 13.43
C VAL A 314 26.94 2.70 12.03
N GLN A 315 25.80 2.31 11.46
CA GLN A 315 25.33 2.73 10.14
C GLN A 315 25.10 4.24 10.09
N GLN A 316 24.48 4.84 11.12
CA GLN A 316 24.29 6.28 11.18
C GLN A 316 25.62 7.03 11.27
N ARG A 317 26.57 6.55 12.08
CA ARG A 317 27.91 7.15 12.18
C ARG A 317 28.66 7.09 10.85
N GLU A 318 28.60 5.94 10.17
CA GLU A 318 29.20 5.77 8.84
C GLU A 318 28.57 6.74 7.84
N ALA A 319 27.24 6.81 7.77
CA ALA A 319 26.53 7.75 6.90
C ALA A 319 26.88 9.20 7.22
N ALA A 320 26.85 9.61 8.49
CA ALA A 320 27.20 10.97 8.91
C ALA A 320 28.63 11.34 8.48
N ALA A 321 29.61 10.46 8.70
CA ALA A 321 30.99 10.69 8.30
C ALA A 321 31.14 10.81 6.78
N LEU A 322 30.51 9.93 5.99
CA LEU A 322 30.56 9.97 4.53
C LEU A 322 29.95 11.25 3.95
N PHE A 323 28.78 11.66 4.43
CA PHE A 323 28.12 12.88 3.97
C PHE A 323 28.85 14.15 4.42
N ASP A 324 29.51 14.12 5.58
CA ASP A 324 30.35 15.22 6.05
C ASP A 324 31.61 15.37 5.20
N LEU A 325 32.23 14.26 4.78
CA LEU A 325 33.33 14.26 3.82
C LEU A 325 32.89 14.73 2.44
N ALA A 326 31.74 14.26 1.94
CA ALA A 326 31.21 14.65 0.63
C ALA A 326 30.97 16.18 0.49
N LYS A 327 30.60 16.84 1.59
CA LYS A 327 30.41 18.31 1.65
C LYS A 327 31.70 19.09 1.87
N THR A 328 32.82 18.41 2.13
CA THR A 328 34.09 19.07 2.45
C THR A 328 34.78 19.56 1.19
N SER A 329 35.34 20.78 1.24
CA SER A 329 36.08 21.34 0.11
C SER A 329 37.41 20.60 -0.10
N ASN A 330 37.90 20.61 -1.35
CA ASN A 330 39.11 19.85 -1.75
C ASN A 330 40.33 20.20 -0.87
N ALA A 331 40.45 21.45 -0.43
CA ALA A 331 41.58 21.92 0.38
C ALA A 331 41.70 21.22 1.76
N PHE A 332 40.58 20.78 2.34
CA PHE A 332 40.56 20.17 3.68
C PHE A 332 40.21 18.67 3.66
N LEU A 333 39.89 18.12 2.48
CA LEU A 333 39.34 16.78 2.34
C LEU A 333 40.28 15.69 2.88
N GLY A 334 41.58 15.74 2.54
CA GLY A 334 42.55 14.74 3.01
C GLY A 334 42.74 14.75 4.53
N ALA A 335 42.85 15.94 5.14
CA ALA A 335 42.98 16.07 6.59
C ALA A 335 41.73 15.58 7.33
N LYS A 336 40.54 15.89 6.81
CA LYS A 336 39.28 15.43 7.39
C LYS A 336 39.05 13.94 7.20
N LEU A 337 39.42 13.40 6.04
CA LEU A 337 39.40 11.96 5.77
C LEU A 337 40.24 11.22 6.80
N ALA A 338 41.46 11.67 7.10
CA ALA A 338 42.32 11.03 8.10
C ALA A 338 41.63 10.86 9.47
N ASN A 339 40.84 11.85 9.90
CA ASN A 339 40.11 11.81 11.17
C ASN A 339 38.86 10.92 11.12
N LEU A 340 38.16 10.88 9.98
CA LEU A 340 36.89 10.18 9.84
C LEU A 340 37.01 8.76 9.26
N LEU A 341 38.17 8.40 8.71
CA LEU A 341 38.43 7.10 8.08
C LEU A 341 38.04 5.88 8.92
N PRO A 342 38.26 5.85 10.26
CA PRO A 342 37.82 4.73 11.09
C PRO A 342 36.30 4.51 11.09
N GLN A 343 35.51 5.50 10.66
CA GLN A 343 34.06 5.47 10.65
C GLN A 343 33.47 5.17 9.26
N THR A 344 34.23 5.34 8.17
CA THR A 344 33.69 5.37 6.79
C THR A 344 33.88 4.07 6.00
N LYS A 345 34.60 3.07 6.56
CA LYS A 345 34.98 1.81 5.89
C LYS A 345 35.69 1.98 4.54
N LEU A 346 36.15 3.20 4.24
CA LEU A 346 36.92 3.53 3.06
C LEU A 346 38.35 2.97 3.19
N ASP A 347 39.00 2.72 2.06
CA ASP A 347 40.37 2.20 2.02
C ASP A 347 41.37 3.25 2.53
N LYS A 348 42.32 2.83 3.37
CA LYS A 348 43.38 3.71 3.88
C LYS A 348 44.29 4.27 2.80
N ARG A 349 44.39 3.60 1.65
CA ARG A 349 45.16 4.08 0.49
C ARG A 349 44.66 5.44 -0.03
N LEU A 350 43.39 5.78 0.20
CA LEU A 350 42.83 7.07 -0.21
C LEU A 350 43.49 8.27 0.47
N LEU A 351 44.21 8.09 1.58
CA LEU A 351 44.93 9.18 2.26
C LEU A 351 46.08 9.75 1.44
N SER A 352 46.60 9.01 0.45
CA SER A 352 47.64 9.48 -0.48
C SER A 352 47.10 9.91 -1.84
N GLU A 353 45.78 9.82 -2.07
CA GLU A 353 45.15 10.13 -3.35
C GLU A 353 44.79 11.61 -3.48
N ASN A 354 44.52 12.03 -4.72
CA ASN A 354 44.02 13.38 -4.99
C ASN A 354 42.54 13.53 -4.56
N ALA A 355 42.08 14.78 -4.45
CA ALA A 355 40.74 15.08 -3.95
C ALA A 355 39.59 14.50 -4.81
N ASP A 356 39.79 14.38 -6.12
CA ASP A 356 38.75 13.89 -7.03
C ASP A 356 38.57 12.37 -6.86
N THR A 357 39.67 11.61 -6.79
CA THR A 357 39.66 10.17 -6.48
C THR A 357 39.06 9.89 -5.11
N ILE A 358 39.35 10.73 -4.10
CA ILE A 358 38.72 10.60 -2.77
C ILE A 358 37.21 10.83 -2.87
N LYS A 359 36.77 11.85 -3.60
CA LYS A 359 35.33 12.16 -3.77
C LYS A 359 34.57 11.07 -4.51
N GLU A 360 35.17 10.49 -5.54
CA GLU A 360 34.61 9.35 -6.27
C GLU A 360 34.42 8.16 -5.33
N ALA A 361 35.46 7.79 -4.58
CA ALA A 361 35.36 6.68 -3.61
C ALA A 361 34.31 6.94 -2.51
N ILE A 362 34.13 8.19 -2.05
CA ILE A 362 33.06 8.55 -1.12
C ILE A 362 31.68 8.37 -1.78
N ALA A 363 31.52 8.84 -3.03
CA ALA A 363 30.27 8.74 -3.77
C ALA A 363 29.87 7.28 -4.04
N ASP A 364 30.84 6.45 -4.43
CA ASP A 364 30.67 5.01 -4.62
C ASP A 364 30.27 4.33 -3.31
N ARG A 365 30.96 4.65 -2.21
CA ARG A 365 30.62 4.10 -0.89
C ARG A 365 29.19 4.47 -0.47
N ILE A 366 28.77 5.72 -0.67
CA ILE A 366 27.40 6.18 -0.39
C ILE A 366 26.38 5.43 -1.26
N ALA A 367 26.70 5.18 -2.53
CA ALA A 367 25.83 4.45 -3.44
C ALA A 367 25.72 2.97 -3.06
N ASP A 368 26.84 2.32 -2.74
CA ASP A 368 26.91 0.90 -2.35
C ASP A 368 26.15 0.62 -1.04
N THR A 369 26.26 1.52 -0.06
CA THR A 369 25.50 1.42 1.19
C THR A 369 24.05 1.88 1.04
N LYS A 370 23.70 2.41 -0.14
CA LYS A 370 22.41 2.98 -0.47
C LYS A 370 21.96 4.09 0.50
N PHE A 371 22.89 4.86 1.06
CA PHE A 371 22.54 5.98 1.93
C PHE A 371 21.94 7.13 1.12
N ILE A 372 20.85 7.68 1.65
CA ILE A 372 20.15 8.84 1.09
C ILE A 372 20.60 10.10 1.82
N SER A 373 20.76 9.99 3.14
CA SER A 373 21.29 11.03 4.01
C SER A 373 21.91 10.37 5.26
N PRO A 374 22.48 11.14 6.20
CA PRO A 374 22.89 10.61 7.51
C PRO A 374 21.76 9.92 8.31
N HIS A 375 20.50 10.16 7.93
CA HIS A 375 19.32 9.70 8.64
C HIS A 375 18.46 8.71 7.86
N TYR A 376 18.67 8.58 6.55
CA TYR A 376 17.86 7.70 5.71
C TYR A 376 18.70 6.86 4.75
N GLN A 377 18.22 5.65 4.48
CA GLN A 377 18.80 4.72 3.52
C GLN A 377 17.70 4.11 2.64
N HIS A 378 18.08 3.58 1.49
CA HIS A 378 17.17 2.83 0.61
C HIS A 378 16.79 1.48 1.21
N ALA A 379 15.53 1.06 1.05
CA ALA A 379 15.07 -0.26 1.47
C ALA A 379 13.93 -0.81 0.60
N ASP A 380 13.88 -2.15 0.53
CA ASP A 380 13.06 -2.93 -0.41
C ASP A 380 12.39 -4.13 0.28
N GLY A 381 11.12 -4.40 0.00
CA GLY A 381 10.31 -5.51 0.53
C GLY A 381 8.82 -5.18 0.65
N THR A 382 7.96 -6.18 0.53
CA THR A 382 6.50 -6.06 0.76
C THR A 382 6.16 -5.70 2.21
N SER A 383 7.09 -5.93 3.15
CA SER A 383 7.01 -5.42 4.53
C SER A 383 6.77 -3.92 4.60
N PHE A 384 7.04 -3.19 3.51
CA PHE A 384 6.82 -1.75 3.38
C PHE A 384 5.58 -1.37 2.58
N ALA A 385 5.09 -2.27 1.71
CA ALA A 385 3.85 -2.05 0.97
C ALA A 385 2.64 -2.07 1.93
N ALA A 386 2.61 -3.01 2.88
CA ALA A 386 1.58 -3.10 3.91
C ALA A 386 1.41 -1.83 4.77
N PRO A 387 2.49 -1.23 5.34
CA PRO A 387 2.36 0.02 6.10
C PRO A 387 1.93 1.22 5.25
N ILE A 388 2.28 1.25 3.95
CA ILE A 388 1.75 2.27 3.03
C ILE A 388 0.23 2.11 2.92
N VAL A 389 -0.29 0.91 2.68
CA VAL A 389 -1.74 0.70 2.62
C VAL A 389 -2.40 1.03 3.96
N SER A 390 -1.80 0.65 5.10
CA SER A 390 -2.28 1.03 6.44
C SER A 390 -2.40 2.55 6.61
N SER A 391 -1.46 3.31 6.05
CA SER A 391 -1.49 4.77 6.10
C SER A 391 -2.60 5.39 5.24
N VAL A 392 -2.94 4.78 4.11
CA VAL A 392 -4.10 5.17 3.30
C VAL A 392 -5.40 4.87 4.05
N VAL A 393 -5.51 3.69 4.68
CA VAL A 393 -6.66 3.34 5.52
C VAL A 393 -6.85 4.36 6.65
N ALA A 394 -5.76 4.87 7.23
CA ALA A 394 -5.86 5.91 8.27
C ALA A 394 -6.43 7.21 7.73
N GLN A 395 -6.06 7.65 6.51
CA GLN A 395 -6.69 8.82 5.88
C GLN A 395 -8.17 8.56 5.55
N MET A 396 -8.52 7.35 5.08
CA MET A 396 -9.92 6.99 4.82
C MET A 396 -10.77 7.06 6.09
N LEU A 397 -10.22 6.59 7.22
CA LEU A 397 -10.88 6.61 8.52
C LEU A 397 -10.95 8.01 9.15
N GLU A 398 -9.99 8.88 8.85
CA GLU A 398 -10.05 10.31 9.21
C GLU A 398 -11.16 11.01 8.40
N ALA A 399 -11.27 10.70 7.10
CA ALA A 399 -12.33 11.21 6.24
C ALA A 399 -13.72 10.72 6.66
N ASN A 400 -13.83 9.44 7.03
CA ASN A 400 -15.08 8.82 7.45
C ASN A 400 -14.84 7.78 8.57
N PRO A 401 -15.06 8.19 9.83
CA PRO A 401 -14.83 7.32 10.99
C PRO A 401 -15.73 6.09 11.06
N ASN A 402 -16.85 6.09 10.32
CA ASN A 402 -17.87 5.03 10.37
C ASN A 402 -17.58 3.84 9.43
N LEU A 403 -16.51 3.92 8.62
CA LEU A 403 -16.17 2.84 7.71
C LEU A 403 -15.81 1.56 8.47
N ASP A 404 -16.38 0.45 8.02
CA ASP A 404 -16.02 -0.90 8.49
C ASP A 404 -14.89 -1.50 7.63
N PRO A 405 -14.20 -2.55 8.11
CA PRO A 405 -13.10 -3.17 7.38
C PRO A 405 -13.47 -3.71 6.00
N ALA A 406 -14.70 -4.19 5.82
CA ALA A 406 -15.17 -4.72 4.54
C ALA A 406 -15.29 -3.61 3.48
N THR A 407 -15.87 -2.47 3.88
CA THR A 407 -16.06 -1.28 3.04
C THR A 407 -14.72 -0.63 2.74
N ILE A 408 -13.80 -0.56 3.71
CA ILE A 408 -12.43 -0.09 3.49
C ILE A 408 -11.73 -0.93 2.43
N ARG A 409 -11.80 -2.27 2.56
CA ARG A 409 -11.21 -3.18 1.57
C ARG A 409 -11.84 -2.95 0.20
N GLU A 410 -13.17 -2.93 0.11
CA GLU A 410 -13.88 -2.69 -1.16
C GLU A 410 -13.42 -1.40 -1.85
N ILE A 411 -13.41 -0.27 -1.14
CA ILE A 411 -12.96 1.03 -1.68
C ILE A 411 -11.52 0.94 -2.21
N ILE A 412 -10.62 0.33 -1.44
CA ILE A 412 -9.22 0.15 -1.85
C ILE A 412 -9.11 -0.68 -3.15
N LEU A 413 -9.91 -1.74 -3.28
CA LEU A 413 -9.88 -2.61 -4.46
C LEU A 413 -10.47 -1.94 -5.70
N VAL A 414 -11.65 -1.33 -5.58
CA VAL A 414 -12.34 -0.73 -6.75
C VAL A 414 -11.66 0.53 -7.26
N THR A 415 -10.90 1.23 -6.41
CA THR A 415 -10.11 2.42 -6.82
C THR A 415 -8.71 2.08 -7.33
N ALA A 416 -8.28 0.82 -7.25
CA ALA A 416 -6.94 0.41 -7.68
C ALA A 416 -6.75 0.55 -9.20
N LYS A 417 -5.54 0.97 -9.63
CA LYS A 417 -5.17 1.08 -11.05
C LYS A 417 -4.35 -0.13 -11.47
N LYS A 418 -4.90 -0.95 -12.37
CA LYS A 418 -4.18 -2.10 -12.95
C LYS A 418 -2.95 -1.67 -13.74
N LEU A 419 -1.88 -2.44 -13.62
CA LEU A 419 -0.72 -2.36 -14.49
C LEU A 419 -1.03 -3.05 -15.83
N PRO A 420 -0.98 -2.32 -16.96
CA PRO A 420 -1.26 -2.89 -18.27
C PRO A 420 -0.30 -4.03 -18.62
N GLY A 421 -0.83 -5.15 -19.10
CA GLY A 421 -0.03 -6.30 -19.55
C GLY A 421 0.57 -7.17 -18.44
N GLU A 422 0.37 -6.80 -17.17
CA GLU A 422 0.87 -7.57 -16.02
C GLU A 422 -0.13 -8.63 -15.54
N ASN A 423 0.38 -9.72 -14.98
CA ASN A 423 -0.45 -10.83 -14.52
C ASN A 423 -1.33 -10.41 -13.33
N ALA A 424 -2.66 -10.57 -13.46
CA ALA A 424 -3.65 -10.34 -12.42
C ALA A 424 -3.31 -11.05 -11.11
N ASP A 425 -2.85 -12.30 -11.18
CA ASP A 425 -2.51 -13.12 -10.01
C ASP A 425 -1.42 -12.50 -9.14
N ARG A 426 -0.53 -11.69 -9.74
CA ARG A 426 0.58 -11.03 -9.06
C ARG A 426 0.22 -9.64 -8.54
N GLN A 427 -0.63 -8.92 -9.28
CA GLN A 427 -0.98 -7.53 -8.96
C GLN A 427 -2.27 -7.39 -8.14
N GLY A 428 -3.07 -8.45 -8.04
CA GLY A 428 -4.41 -8.38 -7.47
C GLY A 428 -5.27 -7.39 -8.26
N TRP A 429 -5.86 -6.41 -7.56
CA TRP A 429 -6.65 -5.35 -8.17
C TRP A 429 -5.82 -4.23 -8.81
N GLY A 430 -4.49 -4.26 -8.63
CA GLY A 430 -3.57 -3.28 -9.19
C GLY A 430 -2.93 -2.39 -8.11
N VAL A 431 -2.44 -1.23 -8.52
CA VAL A 431 -1.75 -0.27 -7.65
C VAL A 431 -2.76 0.56 -6.87
N ILE A 432 -2.58 0.62 -5.55
CA ILE A 432 -3.37 1.50 -4.67
C ILE A 432 -3.37 2.95 -5.16
N GLN A 433 -4.55 3.60 -5.10
CA GLN A 433 -4.76 5.00 -5.47
C GLN A 433 -5.25 5.79 -4.23
N PRO A 434 -4.36 6.31 -3.37
CA PRO A 434 -4.74 6.92 -2.11
C PRO A 434 -5.75 8.07 -2.22
N ALA A 435 -5.54 9.04 -3.13
CA ALA A 435 -6.48 10.15 -3.30
C ALA A 435 -7.88 9.67 -3.68
N HIS A 436 -7.97 8.68 -4.59
CA HIS A 436 -9.24 8.12 -5.02
C HIS A 436 -9.93 7.32 -3.91
N ALA A 437 -9.16 6.51 -3.17
CA ALA A 437 -9.69 5.75 -2.04
C ALA A 437 -10.24 6.68 -0.94
N VAL A 438 -9.52 7.75 -0.62
CA VAL A 438 -9.93 8.74 0.39
C VAL A 438 -11.15 9.55 -0.07
N GLN A 439 -11.20 9.94 -1.34
CA GLN A 439 -12.36 10.64 -1.90
C GLN A 439 -13.61 9.75 -1.90
N MET A 440 -13.47 8.47 -2.26
CA MET A 440 -14.60 7.54 -2.20
C MET A 440 -15.02 7.26 -0.75
N ALA A 441 -14.07 7.24 0.18
CA ALA A 441 -14.34 7.11 1.62
C ALA A 441 -15.09 8.31 2.22
N SER A 442 -14.82 9.54 1.74
CA SER A 442 -15.44 10.78 2.23
C SER A 442 -16.89 10.99 1.75
N GLY A 443 -17.33 10.21 0.75
CA GLY A 443 -18.72 10.23 0.27
C GLY A 443 -19.74 9.81 1.33
N GLN A 444 -21.03 9.92 0.98
CA GLN A 444 -22.13 9.47 1.85
C GLN A 444 -21.87 8.03 2.34
N PRO A 445 -22.10 7.72 3.62
CA PRO A 445 -21.88 6.39 4.15
C PRO A 445 -22.69 5.38 3.34
N LEU A 446 -21.97 4.55 2.58
CA LEU A 446 -22.56 3.45 1.84
C LEU A 446 -23.27 2.56 2.86
N SER A 447 -24.55 2.26 2.64
CA SER A 447 -25.21 1.30 3.52
C SER A 447 -24.49 -0.05 3.37
N PRO A 448 -24.23 -0.76 4.48
CA PRO A 448 -23.42 -1.96 4.43
C PRO A 448 -24.08 -3.02 3.54
N LEU A 449 -23.36 -3.52 2.53
CA LEU A 449 -23.78 -4.74 1.83
C LEU A 449 -23.73 -5.92 2.82
N PRO A 450 -24.57 -6.96 2.63
CA PRO A 450 -24.40 -8.21 3.37
C PRO A 450 -22.98 -8.75 3.14
N GLY A 451 -22.24 -8.97 4.24
CA GLY A 451 -20.85 -9.42 4.33
C GLY A 451 -20.15 -9.81 3.02
N LEU A 452 -19.92 -11.10 2.82
CA LEU A 452 -19.33 -11.66 1.61
C LEU A 452 -20.40 -11.92 0.56
N THR A 453 -20.08 -11.58 -0.69
CA THR A 453 -20.96 -11.77 -1.83
C THR A 453 -20.30 -12.74 -2.83
N PRO A 454 -21.10 -13.53 -3.57
CA PRO A 454 -22.56 -13.57 -3.55
C PRO A 454 -23.06 -14.46 -2.38
N VAL A 455 -24.30 -14.25 -1.95
CA VAL A 455 -24.91 -15.01 -0.86
C VAL A 455 -25.71 -16.18 -1.44
N VAL A 456 -25.34 -17.40 -1.07
CA VAL A 456 -26.06 -18.62 -1.50
C VAL A 456 -27.08 -19.02 -0.44
N ASP A 457 -28.37 -18.93 -0.76
CA ASP A 457 -29.47 -19.44 0.07
C ASP A 457 -29.90 -20.83 -0.41
N TYR A 458 -29.36 -21.88 0.21
CA TYR A 458 -29.68 -23.27 -0.10
C TYR A 458 -31.12 -23.67 0.24
N ARG A 459 -31.83 -22.93 1.10
CA ARG A 459 -33.24 -23.22 1.40
C ARG A 459 -34.14 -22.73 0.29
N ARG A 460 -33.83 -21.56 -0.27
CA ARG A 460 -34.56 -20.96 -1.40
C ARG A 460 -34.02 -21.39 -2.76
N MET A 461 -32.85 -22.04 -2.82
CA MET A 461 -32.13 -22.37 -4.05
C MET A 461 -31.88 -21.12 -4.92
N VAL A 462 -31.50 -20.02 -4.27
CA VAL A 462 -31.24 -18.71 -4.89
C VAL A 462 -29.86 -18.21 -4.49
N ILE A 463 -29.18 -17.57 -5.44
CA ILE A 463 -27.96 -16.82 -5.22
C ILE A 463 -28.30 -15.34 -5.29
N ASP A 464 -28.05 -14.61 -4.22
CA ASP A 464 -28.19 -13.16 -4.16
C ASP A 464 -26.84 -12.49 -4.44
N PHE A 465 -26.81 -11.70 -5.51
CA PHE A 465 -25.67 -10.89 -5.91
C PHE A 465 -25.90 -9.46 -5.45
N TYR A 466 -24.87 -8.85 -4.91
CA TYR A 466 -24.87 -7.47 -4.47
C TYR A 466 -23.64 -6.77 -5.00
N VAL A 467 -23.79 -5.50 -5.36
CA VAL A 467 -22.66 -4.64 -5.71
C VAL A 467 -22.97 -3.19 -5.38
N GLN A 468 -21.97 -2.48 -4.87
CA GLN A 468 -22.09 -1.07 -4.55
C GLN A 468 -21.41 -0.25 -5.66
N ASN A 469 -22.17 0.60 -6.33
CA ASN A 469 -21.65 1.56 -7.31
C ASN A 469 -22.59 2.78 -7.40
N LEU A 470 -22.14 3.91 -6.83
CA LEU A 470 -22.90 5.16 -6.80
C LEU A 470 -22.98 5.85 -8.16
N ALA A 471 -22.03 5.60 -9.06
CA ALA A 471 -21.96 6.23 -10.39
C ALA A 471 -22.60 5.37 -11.50
N ALA A 472 -23.14 4.20 -11.16
CA ALA A 472 -23.80 3.33 -12.10
C ALA A 472 -25.21 3.85 -12.42
N ASP A 473 -25.53 3.98 -13.70
CA ASP A 473 -26.90 4.17 -14.19
C ASP A 473 -27.59 2.81 -14.40
N SER A 474 -26.81 1.78 -14.70
CA SER A 474 -27.27 0.41 -14.86
C SER A 474 -26.18 -0.60 -14.51
N VAL A 475 -26.60 -1.74 -13.96
CA VAL A 475 -25.72 -2.87 -13.67
C VAL A 475 -26.35 -4.15 -14.18
N LEU A 476 -25.61 -4.91 -14.98
CA LEU A 476 -26.00 -6.25 -15.42
C LEU A 476 -25.11 -7.31 -14.76
N LEU A 477 -25.69 -8.39 -14.28
CA LEU A 477 -24.98 -9.61 -13.91
C LEU A 477 -24.83 -10.49 -15.16
N THR A 478 -23.64 -10.99 -15.41
CA THR A 478 -23.39 -11.98 -16.45
C THR A 478 -22.39 -13.02 -15.96
N GLY A 479 -22.28 -14.15 -16.64
CA GLY A 479 -21.45 -15.26 -16.19
C GLY A 479 -21.81 -16.58 -16.87
N ASP A 480 -21.24 -17.68 -16.38
CA ASP A 480 -21.45 -19.02 -16.93
C ASP A 480 -22.93 -19.39 -16.99
N PHE A 481 -23.70 -19.07 -15.94
CA PHE A 481 -25.14 -19.33 -15.86
C PHE A 481 -26.00 -18.46 -16.80
N LEU A 482 -25.41 -17.43 -17.40
CA LEU A 482 -26.01 -16.56 -18.43
C LEU A 482 -25.25 -16.62 -19.76
N GLN A 483 -24.37 -17.61 -19.93
CA GLN A 483 -23.51 -17.82 -21.10
C GLN A 483 -22.72 -16.56 -21.52
N TRP A 484 -22.30 -15.76 -20.54
CA TRP A 484 -21.55 -14.51 -20.77
C TRP A 484 -22.25 -13.53 -21.73
N SER A 485 -23.59 -13.56 -21.79
CA SER A 485 -24.39 -12.66 -22.61
C SER A 485 -24.17 -11.19 -22.23
N SER A 486 -24.10 -10.31 -23.23
CA SER A 486 -24.08 -8.86 -23.05
C SER A 486 -25.43 -8.29 -22.59
N ASN A 487 -26.52 -9.06 -22.74
CA ASN A 487 -27.86 -8.74 -22.25
C ASN A 487 -28.11 -9.42 -20.90
N GLY A 488 -27.11 -9.40 -20.01
CA GLY A 488 -27.13 -10.09 -18.71
C GLY A 488 -28.36 -9.78 -17.83
N LEU A 489 -28.44 -10.41 -16.66
CA LEU A 489 -29.55 -10.19 -15.72
C LEU A 489 -29.43 -8.78 -15.10
N PRO A 490 -30.38 -7.86 -15.32
CA PRO A 490 -30.30 -6.53 -14.72
C PRO A 490 -30.46 -6.60 -13.21
N LEU A 491 -29.58 -5.90 -12.50
CA LEU A 491 -29.73 -5.67 -11.06
C LEU A 491 -30.69 -4.49 -10.85
N SER A 492 -31.49 -4.57 -9.80
CA SER A 492 -32.36 -3.47 -9.36
C SER A 492 -31.78 -2.78 -8.13
N THR A 493 -32.12 -1.51 -7.97
CA THR A 493 -31.88 -0.80 -6.70
C THR A 493 -32.83 -1.34 -5.65
N ASN A 494 -32.34 -1.56 -4.43
CA ASN A 494 -33.11 -2.14 -3.33
C ASN A 494 -33.54 -1.10 -2.29
N GLY A 495 -33.74 0.16 -2.73
CA GLY A 495 -34.11 1.29 -1.85
C GLY A 495 -32.94 1.90 -1.08
N VAL A 496 -31.73 1.38 -1.30
CA VAL A 496 -30.47 1.91 -0.77
C VAL A 496 -29.69 2.54 -1.92
N GLU A 497 -29.24 3.77 -1.73
CA GLU A 497 -28.51 4.53 -2.76
C GLU A 497 -27.20 3.82 -3.16
N GLY A 498 -27.00 3.66 -4.48
CA GLY A 498 -25.83 2.98 -5.07
C GLY A 498 -25.75 1.47 -4.84
N GLN A 499 -26.70 0.85 -4.12
CA GLN A 499 -26.73 -0.59 -3.91
C GLN A 499 -27.57 -1.26 -4.99
N TRP A 500 -26.96 -2.22 -5.66
CA TRP A 500 -27.58 -3.00 -6.74
C TRP A 500 -27.70 -4.45 -6.29
N LYS A 501 -28.87 -5.05 -6.51
CA LYS A 501 -29.15 -6.46 -6.18
C LYS A 501 -29.72 -7.21 -7.38
N ALA A 502 -29.28 -8.45 -7.57
CA ALA A 502 -30.00 -9.44 -8.37
C ALA A 502 -30.07 -10.77 -7.64
N SER A 503 -31.09 -11.55 -7.95
CA SER A 503 -31.27 -12.91 -7.44
C SER A 503 -31.31 -13.87 -8.62
N PHE A 504 -30.51 -14.92 -8.58
CA PHE A 504 -30.47 -15.95 -9.62
C PHE A 504 -30.80 -17.33 -9.03
N PRO A 505 -31.81 -18.04 -9.55
CA PRO A 505 -32.11 -19.40 -9.11
C PRO A 505 -31.04 -20.37 -9.61
N PHE A 506 -30.58 -21.28 -8.74
CA PHE A 506 -29.62 -22.32 -9.13
C PHE A 506 -30.20 -23.71 -8.91
N THR A 507 -29.82 -24.66 -9.77
CA THR A 507 -30.34 -26.03 -9.75
C THR A 507 -29.26 -27.10 -9.85
N ARG A 508 -28.00 -26.70 -10.00
CA ARG A 508 -26.86 -27.60 -10.16
C ARG A 508 -25.71 -27.17 -9.27
N ASN A 509 -25.02 -28.17 -8.74
CA ASN A 509 -23.75 -27.97 -8.05
C ASN A 509 -22.66 -27.80 -9.11
N GLY A 510 -21.62 -27.05 -8.76
CA GLY A 510 -20.52 -26.77 -9.68
C GLY A 510 -19.81 -25.46 -9.38
N VAL A 511 -18.83 -25.16 -10.24
CA VAL A 511 -18.09 -23.92 -10.21
C VAL A 511 -18.65 -23.00 -11.29
N TYR A 512 -19.04 -21.80 -10.90
CA TYR A 512 -19.60 -20.78 -11.77
C TYR A 512 -18.72 -19.54 -11.72
N ARG A 513 -18.56 -18.89 -12.87
CA ARG A 513 -17.86 -17.62 -12.99
C ARG A 513 -18.85 -16.53 -13.36
N TYR A 514 -18.69 -15.35 -12.78
CA TYR A 514 -19.55 -14.21 -13.05
C TYR A 514 -18.79 -12.88 -12.96
N LYS A 515 -19.40 -11.84 -13.54
CA LYS A 515 -18.99 -10.45 -13.48
C LYS A 515 -20.21 -9.54 -13.53
N PHE A 516 -19.99 -8.29 -13.14
CA PHE A 516 -20.91 -7.19 -13.38
C PHE A 516 -20.49 -6.43 -14.63
N LEU A 517 -21.46 -5.99 -15.42
CA LEU A 517 -21.29 -5.07 -16.53
C LEU A 517 -21.97 -3.74 -16.16
N ILE A 518 -21.17 -2.74 -15.84
CA ILE A 518 -21.61 -1.41 -15.42
C ILE A 518 -21.80 -0.54 -16.65
N ASN A 519 -22.96 0.12 -16.73
CA ASN A 519 -23.36 1.02 -17.82
C ASN A 519 -23.15 0.43 -19.23
N ASN A 520 -23.28 -0.90 -19.36
CA ASN A 520 -23.04 -1.67 -20.59
C ASN A 520 -21.63 -1.52 -21.20
N ARG A 521 -20.64 -1.10 -20.40
CA ARG A 521 -19.30 -0.73 -20.92
C ARG A 521 -18.17 -1.27 -20.06
N GLU A 522 -18.35 -1.34 -18.75
CA GLU A 522 -17.27 -1.66 -17.82
C GLU A 522 -17.49 -3.01 -17.15
N TRP A 523 -16.52 -3.89 -17.31
CA TRP A 523 -16.52 -5.21 -16.67
C TRP A 523 -15.90 -5.11 -15.28
N MET A 524 -16.67 -5.43 -14.26
CA MET A 524 -16.26 -5.39 -12.87
C MET A 524 -16.45 -6.76 -12.23
N SER A 525 -15.38 -7.30 -11.66
CA SER A 525 -15.47 -8.47 -10.78
C SER A 525 -16.14 -8.06 -9.47
N ASP A 526 -16.76 -9.01 -8.77
CA ASP A 526 -17.25 -8.77 -7.41
C ASP A 526 -16.06 -8.50 -6.45
N PRO A 527 -15.94 -7.28 -5.89
CA PRO A 527 -14.84 -6.91 -4.99
C PRO A 527 -14.92 -7.61 -3.64
N ARG A 528 -16.12 -8.03 -3.21
CA ARG A 528 -16.35 -8.72 -1.94
C ARG A 528 -16.29 -10.24 -2.07
N ASN A 529 -16.24 -10.78 -3.29
CA ASN A 529 -15.95 -12.19 -3.52
C ASN A 529 -14.44 -12.47 -3.47
N PHE A 530 -14.02 -13.34 -2.55
CA PHE A 530 -12.62 -13.79 -2.42
C PHE A 530 -12.21 -14.85 -3.43
N PHE A 531 -13.17 -15.67 -3.88
CA PHE A 531 -12.90 -16.68 -4.87
C PHE A 531 -12.87 -16.01 -6.24
N ARG A 532 -11.70 -16.08 -6.87
CA ARG A 532 -11.44 -15.45 -8.15
C ARG A 532 -10.70 -16.42 -9.06
N GLU A 533 -10.78 -16.18 -10.36
CA GLU A 533 -10.02 -16.89 -11.37
C GLU A 533 -9.53 -15.86 -12.39
N ASN A 534 -8.26 -15.94 -12.77
CA ASN A 534 -7.68 -15.08 -13.78
C ASN A 534 -8.50 -15.15 -15.08
N ASP A 535 -8.89 -13.99 -15.62
CA ASP A 535 -9.73 -13.94 -16.81
C ASP A 535 -8.94 -13.98 -18.12
N GLY A 536 -7.61 -13.96 -18.05
CA GLY A 536 -6.72 -13.90 -19.23
C GLY A 536 -6.58 -12.52 -19.87
N PHE A 537 -7.26 -11.50 -19.34
CA PHE A 537 -7.29 -10.12 -19.82
C PHE A 537 -6.77 -9.11 -18.79
N GLY A 538 -5.96 -9.57 -17.83
CA GLY A 538 -5.41 -8.74 -16.76
C GLY A 538 -6.42 -8.44 -15.64
N GLY A 539 -7.47 -9.23 -15.51
CA GLY A 539 -8.44 -9.15 -14.42
C GLY A 539 -8.83 -10.52 -13.88
N PHE A 540 -9.95 -10.53 -13.16
CA PHE A 540 -10.48 -11.74 -12.56
C PHE A 540 -11.93 -11.93 -12.95
N ASN A 541 -12.35 -13.17 -13.16
CA ASN A 541 -13.74 -13.55 -12.99
C ASN A 541 -14.00 -13.83 -11.50
N SER A 542 -15.16 -13.44 -10.98
CA SER A 542 -15.59 -13.87 -9.66
C SER A 542 -16.05 -15.31 -9.72
N LYS A 543 -15.53 -16.16 -8.83
CA LYS A 543 -15.77 -17.60 -8.81
C LYS A 543 -16.77 -17.91 -7.70
N LEU A 544 -17.75 -18.75 -7.99
CA LEU A 544 -18.77 -19.22 -7.06
C LEU A 544 -18.75 -20.74 -7.08
N ILE A 545 -18.56 -21.35 -5.93
CA ILE A 545 -18.53 -22.80 -5.78
C ILE A 545 -19.81 -23.21 -5.05
N ILE A 546 -20.68 -23.96 -5.72
CA ILE A 546 -21.91 -24.50 -5.16
C ILE A 546 -21.68 -25.99 -4.92
N GLY A 547 -21.65 -26.36 -3.63
CA GLY A 547 -21.31 -27.70 -3.13
C GLY A 547 -22.50 -28.62 -2.99
#